data_AF-A0A2E6AM69-F1
#
_entry.id   AF-A0A2E6AM69-F1
#
_cell.length_a   1.000
_cell.length_b   1.000
_cell.length_c   1.000
_cell.angle_alpha   90.00
_cell.angle_beta   90.00
_cell.angle_gamma   90.00
#
_symmetry.space_group_name_H-M   'P 1'
#
loop_
_entity.id
_entity.type
_entity.pdbx_description
1 polymer ?
#
loop_
_entity_poly.entity_id
_entity_poly.type
_entity_poly.pdbx_seq_one_letter_code
_entity_poly.pdbx_strand_id
1 'polypeptide(L)' 'MNLELWRSFLGWCAVANISLLFLWFFVFCFQRDFIYRVHSRWFHLSDEMFDVLQYALFGFYKIVVFVFIVIPYFVLFMLR' A
#
# COMPACT_ATOMS: atom_id res chain seq x y z
N MET A 1 10.03 -7.19 -27.47
CA MET A 1 9.17 -7.25 -26.25
C MET A 1 8.74 -5.83 -25.95
N ASN A 2 7.42 -5.56 -25.96
CA ASN A 2 6.88 -4.21 -26.20
C ASN A 2 6.98 -3.31 -24.96
N LEU A 3 7.67 -2.16 -25.07
CA LEU A 3 7.73 -1.12 -24.03
C LEU A 3 6.32 -0.71 -23.58
N GLU A 4 5.35 -0.73 -24.50
CA GLU A 4 3.95 -0.40 -24.23
C GLU A 4 3.25 -1.44 -23.34
N LEU A 5 3.61 -2.73 -23.45
CA LEU A 5 3.06 -3.78 -22.58
C LEU A 5 3.55 -3.57 -21.16
N TRP A 6 4.86 -3.35 -20.96
CA TRP A 6 5.43 -3.08 -19.64
C TRP A 6 4.88 -1.81 -19.01
N ARG A 7 4.72 -0.74 -19.80
CA ARG A 7 4.12 0.50 -19.33
C ARG A 7 2.66 0.29 -18.89
N SER A 8 1.88 -0.44 -19.68
CA SER A 8 0.48 -0.72 -19.34
C SER A 8 0.36 -1.60 -18.09
N PHE A 9 1.18 -2.64 -18.00
CA PHE A 9 1.24 -3.53 -16.83
C PHE A 9 1.61 -2.76 -15.55
N LEU A 10 2.73 -2.04 -15.55
CA LEU A 10 3.16 -1.27 -14.39
C LEU A 10 2.18 -0.14 -14.04
N GLY A 11 1.51 0.46 -15.03
CA GLY A 11 0.45 1.44 -14.81
C GLY A 11 -0.74 0.86 -14.05
N TRP A 12 -1.26 -0.29 -14.48
CA TRP A 12 -2.33 -0.98 -13.76
C TRP A 12 -1.90 -1.51 -12.39
N CYS A 13 -0.65 -1.96 -12.25
CA CYS A 13 -0.09 -2.27 -10.94
C CYS A 13 -0.06 -1.04 -10.04
N ALA A 14 0.33 0.13 -10.54
CA ALA A 14 0.35 1.37 -9.76
C ALA A 14 -1.07 1.73 -9.28
N VAL A 15 -2.06 1.69 -10.18
CA VAL A 15 -3.47 1.96 -9.84
C VAL A 15 -3.97 1.01 -8.76
N ALA A 16 -3.73 -0.30 -8.90
CA ALA A 16 -4.18 -1.31 -7.94
C ALA A 16 -3.54 -1.11 -6.56
N ASN A 17 -2.21 -0.93 -6.51
CA ASN A 17 -1.48 -0.77 -5.24
C ASN A 17 -1.84 0.54 -4.53
N ILE A 18 -2.01 1.64 -5.28
CA ILE A 18 -2.45 2.93 -4.72
C ILE A 18 -3.88 2.84 -4.20
N SER A 19 -4.78 2.17 -4.94
CA SER A 19 -6.15 1.94 -4.49
C SER A 19 -6.20 1.13 -3.19
N LEU A 20 -5.34 0.11 -3.05
CA LEU A 20 -5.22 -0.66 -1.82
C LEU A 20 -4.69 0.18 -0.65
N LEU A 21 -3.69 1.04 -0.89
CA LEU A 21 -3.22 2.01 0.11
C LEU A 21 -4.34 2.92 0.60
N PHE A 22 -5.15 3.47 -0.31
CA PHE A 22 -6.29 4.31 0.05
C PHE A 22 -7.36 3.53 0.80
N LEU A 23 -7.72 2.33 0.33
CA LEU A 23 -8.69 1.48 1.01
C LEU A 23 -8.23 1.17 2.44
N TRP A 24 -6.98 0.75 2.61
CA TRP A 24 -6.42 0.48 3.93
C TRP A 24 -6.42 1.76 4.79
N PHE A 25 -6.02 2.91 4.24
CA PHE A 25 -6.04 4.19 4.95
C PHE A 25 -7.46 4.55 5.44
N PHE A 26 -8.47 4.46 4.57
CA PHE A 26 -9.85 4.77 4.95
C PHE A 26 -10.40 3.78 5.98
N VAL A 27 -10.15 2.49 5.79
CA VAL A 27 -10.54 1.45 6.75
C VAL A 27 -9.89 1.71 8.11
N PHE A 28 -8.62 2.08 8.15
CA PHE A 28 -7.94 2.44 9.39
C PHE A 28 -8.52 3.71 10.02
N CYS A 29 -8.73 4.79 9.25
CA CYS A 29 -9.29 6.04 9.77
C CYS A 29 -10.72 5.91 10.31
N PHE A 30 -11.58 5.14 9.65
CA PHE A 30 -13.00 5.03 10.04
C PHE A 30 -13.31 3.84 10.95
N GLN A 31 -12.50 2.78 10.90
CA GLN A 31 -12.76 1.51 11.57
C GLN A 31 -11.58 1.03 12.43
N ARG A 32 -10.67 1.93 12.87
CA ARG A 32 -9.53 1.59 13.75
C ARG A 32 -9.93 0.66 14.88
N ASP A 33 -10.91 1.06 15.69
CA ASP A 33 -11.28 0.33 16.90
C ASP A 33 -11.91 -1.04 16.58
N PHE A 34 -12.59 -1.16 15.44
CA PHE A 34 -13.09 -2.46 14.97
C PHE A 34 -11.93 -3.39 14.61
N ILE A 35 -10.95 -2.89 13.85
CA ILE A 35 -9.76 -3.67 13.45
C ILE A 35 -8.96 -4.05 14.68
N TYR A 36 -8.75 -3.12 15.61
CA TYR A 36 -8.05 -3.37 16.87
C TYR A 36 -8.74 -4.48 17.68
N ARG A 37 -10.06 -4.41 17.88
CA ARG A 37 -10.82 -5.46 18.58
C ARG A 37 -10.78 -6.82 17.90
N VAL A 38 -10.72 -6.85 16.57
CA VAL A 38 -10.63 -8.10 15.82
C VAL A 38 -9.23 -8.70 15.94
N HIS A 39 -8.18 -7.89 15.77
CA HIS A 39 -6.80 -8.37 15.88
C HIS A 39 -6.39 -8.72 17.30
N SER A 40 -6.91 -8.00 18.31
CA SER A 40 -6.61 -8.30 19.71
C SER A 40 -7.18 -9.64 20.20
N ARG A 41 -8.13 -10.24 19.47
CA ARG A 41 -8.62 -11.61 19.74
C ARG A 41 -7.59 -12.69 19.44
N TRP A 42 -6.66 -12.43 18.52
CA TRP A 42 -5.63 -13.39 18.13
C TRP A 42 -4.25 -13.03 18.68
N PHE A 43 -4.01 -11.76 19.00
CA PHE A 43 -2.72 -11.26 19.46
C PHE A 43 -2.89 -10.32 20.66
N HIS A 44 -2.06 -10.46 21.68
CA HIS A 44 -1.99 -9.45 22.74
C HIS A 44 -1.22 -8.23 22.24
N LEU A 45 -1.95 -7.23 21.73
CA LEU A 45 -1.40 -5.95 21.27
C LEU A 45 -1.91 -4.83 22.16
N SER A 46 -0.99 -4.01 22.67
CA SER A 46 -1.37 -2.71 23.25
C SER A 46 -1.88 -1.79 22.14
N ASP A 47 -2.76 -0.84 22.48
CA ASP A 47 -3.24 0.18 21.55
C ASP A 47 -2.09 0.93 20.85
N GLU A 48 -1.06 1.29 21.62
CA GLU A 48 0.09 2.04 21.12
C GLU A 48 0.94 1.22 20.14
N MET A 49 1.17 -0.06 20.45
CA MET A 49 1.89 -0.97 19.54
C MET A 49 1.10 -1.22 18.26
N PHE A 50 -0.22 -1.32 18.34
CA PHE A 50 -1.07 -1.49 17.17
C PHE A 50 -0.95 -0.32 16.20
N ASP A 51 -1.01 0.92 16.69
CA ASP A 51 -0.88 2.11 15.86
C ASP A 51 0.51 2.22 15.22
N VAL A 52 1.57 1.94 15.99
CA VAL A 52 2.96 1.92 15.48
C VAL A 52 3.12 0.88 14.38
N LEU A 53 2.61 -0.34 14.57
CA LEU A 53 2.70 -1.41 13.58
C LEU A 53 1.93 -1.07 12.30
N GLN A 54 0.70 -0.57 12.43
CA GLN A 54 -0.09 -0.17 11.27
C GLN A 54 0.62 0.94 10.49
N TYR A 55 1.09 1.98 11.17
CA TYR A 55 1.84 3.07 10.53
C TYR A 55 3.13 2.60 9.85
N ALA A 56 3.90 1.72 10.51
CA ALA A 56 5.11 1.15 9.95
C ALA A 56 4.82 0.31 8.69
N LEU A 57 3.77 -0.52 8.73
CA LEU A 57 3.34 -1.33 7.59
C LEU A 57 2.83 -0.48 6.43
N PHE A 58 2.05 0.58 6.72
CA PHE A 58 1.64 1.57 5.72
C PHE A 58 2.85 2.21 5.04
N GLY A 59 3.82 2.68 5.83
CA GLY A 59 5.05 3.30 5.34
C GLY A 59 5.88 2.34 4.48
N PHE A 60 6.09 1.12 4.98
CA PHE A 60 6.84 0.10 4.25
C PHE A 60 6.17 -0.28 2.93
N TYR A 61 4.88 -0.58 2.95
CA TYR A 61 4.12 -0.94 1.75
C TYR A 61 4.15 0.21 0.74
N LYS A 62 3.98 1.46 1.19
CA LYS A 62 4.11 2.65 0.34
C LYS A 62 5.49 2.72 -0.31
N ILE A 63 6.59 2.53 0.43
CA ILE A 63 7.94 2.55 -0.14
C ILE A 63 8.10 1.47 -1.22
N VAL A 64 7.66 0.24 -0.97
CA VAL A 64 7.73 -0.87 -1.93
C VAL A 64 6.97 -0.51 -3.22
N VAL A 65 5.74 0.00 -3.10
CA VAL A 65 4.93 0.42 -4.26
C VAL A 65 5.62 1.53 -5.05
N PHE A 66 6.19 2.52 -4.37
CA PHE A 66 6.87 3.63 -5.04
C PHE A 66 8.12 3.15 -5.79
N VAL A 67 8.99 2.40 -5.12
CA VAL A 67 10.29 1.97 -5.67
C VAL A 67 10.13 0.96 -6.80
N PHE A 68 9.24 -0.03 -6.65
CA PHE A 68 9.17 -1.15 -7.60
C PHE A 68 8.10 -0.99 -8.68
N ILE A 69 7.10 -0.12 -8.47
CA ILE A 69 5.98 0.02 -9.42
C ILE A 69 5.93 1.43 -10.01
N VAL A 70 5.80 2.44 -9.15
CA VAL A 70 5.55 3.82 -9.59
C VAL A 70 6.77 4.43 -10.29
N ILE A 71 7.96 4.34 -9.69
CA ILE A 71 9.19 4.89 -10.28
C ILE A 71 9.50 4.21 -11.63
N PRO A 72 9.49 2.87 -11.77
CA PRO A 72 9.68 2.22 -13.06
C PRO A 72 8.62 2.60 -14.11
N TYR A 73 7.36 2.74 -13.71
CA TYR A 73 6.30 3.25 -14.59
C TYR A 73 6.62 4.66 -15.11
N PHE A 74 7.05 5.57 -14.24
CA PHE A 74 7.44 6.93 -14.64
C PHE A 74 8.64 6.93 -15.57
N VAL A 75 9.65 6.10 -15.33
CA VAL A 75 10.80 5.95 -16.23
C VAL A 75 10.35 5.48 -17.61
N LEU A 76 9.49 4.45 -17.69
CA LEU A 76 8.93 4.00 -18.97
C LEU A 76 8.08 5.05 -19.67
N PHE A 77 7.40 5.91 -18.91
CA PHE A 77 6.66 7.04 -19.46
C PHE A 77 7.60 8.10 -20.06
N MET A 78 8.75 8.36 -19.45
CA MET A 78 9.75 9.32 -19.95
C MET A 78 10.56 8.80 -21.15
N LEU A 79 10.80 7.49 -21.23
CA LEU A 79 11.54 6.85 -22.33
C LEU A 79 10.73 6.72 -23.63
N ARG A 80 9.48 7.18 -23.64
CA ARG A 80 8.55 7.06 -24.76
C ARG A 80 8.66 8.22 -25.74
#